data_AF-A0A645F7W9-F1
#
_entry.id   AF-A0A645F7W9-F1
#
_cell.length_a   1.000
_cell.length_b   1.000
_cell.length_c   1.000
_cell.angle_alpha   90.00
_cell.angle_beta   90.00
_cell.angle_gamma   90.00
#
_symmetry.space_group_name_H-M   'P 1'
#
loop_
_entity.id
_entity.type
_entity.pdbx_description
1 polymer ?
#
loop_
_entity_poly.entity_id
_entity_poly.type
_entity_poly.pdbx_seq_one_letter_code
_entity_poly.pdbx_strand_id
1 'polypeptide(L)'
;MQYHKNQPFNGNHLRPCPLLDNPHRLVEMVDASGAKSTDFIAPEDVHGLSAKCVKASEKWAVTADKIWEEKRGCSECNDSTRKEEKSKLAAG
;
A
#
# COMPACT_ATOMS: atom_id res chain seq x y z
N MET A 1 -2.95 19.78 7.65
CA MET A 1 -2.86 18.49 8.39
C MET A 1 -1.77 17.63 7.75
N GLN A 2 -0.88 17.01 8.52
CA GLN A 2 0.26 16.22 7.98
C GLN A 2 -0.21 15.05 7.10
N TYR A 3 -1.29 14.36 7.50
CA TYR A 3 -1.86 13.24 6.74
C TYR A 3 -2.22 13.59 5.29
N HIS A 4 -2.81 14.76 5.05
CA HIS A 4 -3.15 15.21 3.70
C HIS A 4 -1.91 15.60 2.88
N LYS A 5 -0.90 16.20 3.52
CA LYS A 5 0.31 16.70 2.83
C LYS A 5 1.22 15.59 2.32
N ASN A 6 1.14 14.39 2.91
CA ASN A 6 2.07 13.28 2.68
C ASN A 6 1.49 12.17 1.79
N GLN A 7 0.28 12.36 1.25
CA GLN A 7 -0.33 11.43 0.30
C GLN A 7 0.13 11.71 -1.14
N PRO A 8 0.33 10.66 -1.96
CA PRO A 8 0.30 9.24 -1.59
C PRO A 8 1.53 8.86 -0.74
N PHE A 9 1.33 7.93 0.20
CA PHE A 9 2.41 7.45 1.07
C PHE A 9 3.37 6.48 0.38
N ASN A 10 2.92 5.89 -0.74
CA ASN A 10 3.69 4.96 -1.57
C ASN A 10 3.20 5.06 -3.03
N GLY A 11 4.10 4.89 -3.99
CA GLY A 11 3.76 4.82 -5.42
C GLY A 11 3.08 3.51 -5.84
N ASN A 12 3.21 2.45 -5.03
CA ASN A 12 2.43 1.23 -5.11
C ASN A 12 1.12 1.41 -4.32
N HIS A 13 -0.02 1.52 -5.01
CA HIS A 13 -1.32 1.75 -4.35
C HIS A 13 -1.87 0.52 -3.61
N LEU A 14 -1.19 -0.64 -3.64
CA LEU A 14 -1.44 -1.76 -2.72
C LEU A 14 -0.80 -1.55 -1.34
N ARG A 15 -0.05 -0.46 -1.17
CA ARG A 15 0.61 -0.06 0.07
C ARG A 15 0.14 1.33 0.57
N PRO A 16 -1.18 1.58 0.73
CA PRO A 16 -1.70 2.92 1.02
C PRO A 16 -1.58 3.34 2.49
N CYS A 17 -1.41 2.41 3.43
CA CYS A 17 -1.43 2.71 4.85
C CYS A 17 -0.07 3.28 5.32
N PRO A 18 -0.05 4.44 6.00
CA PRO A 18 1.19 4.99 6.55
C PRO A 18 1.69 4.25 7.80
N LEU A 19 0.98 3.24 8.30
CA LEU A 19 1.40 2.41 9.44
C LEU A 19 1.70 0.97 9.03
N LEU A 20 0.72 0.28 8.45
CA LEU A 20 0.84 -1.14 8.12
C LEU A 20 1.70 -1.41 6.88
N ASP A 21 1.79 -0.43 5.97
CA ASP A 21 2.51 -0.59 4.71
C ASP A 21 3.77 0.28 4.61
N ASN A 22 3.76 1.43 5.30
CA ASN A 22 4.85 2.41 5.30
C ASN A 22 5.12 3.01 6.70
N PRO A 23 5.44 2.21 7.74
CA PRO A 23 5.47 2.67 9.14
C PRO A 23 6.27 3.97 9.40
N HIS A 24 7.36 4.20 8.66
CA HIS A 24 8.16 5.43 8.75
C HIS A 24 7.36 6.71 8.43
N ARG A 25 6.36 6.62 7.55
CA ARG A 25 5.51 7.76 7.16
C ARG A 25 4.63 8.21 8.33
N LEU A 26 4.08 7.29 9.12
CA LEU A 26 3.32 7.67 10.31
C LEU A 26 4.21 8.40 11.32
N VAL A 27 5.41 7.87 11.57
CA VAL A 27 6.40 8.49 12.47
C VAL A 27 6.71 9.92 12.02
N GLU A 28 7.12 10.11 10.77
CA GLU A 28 7.42 11.43 10.19
C GLU A 28 6.27 12.43 10.38
N MET A 29 5.03 11.99 10.12
CA MET A 29 3.86 12.86 10.24
C MET A 29 3.51 13.22 11.67
N VAL A 30 3.61 12.27 12.61
CA VAL A 30 3.33 12.51 14.02
C VAL A 30 4.38 13.47 14.59
N ASP A 31 5.67 13.21 14.34
CA ASP A 31 6.77 14.06 14.79
C ASP A 31 6.65 15.48 14.22
N ALA A 32 6.42 15.61 12.91
CA ALA A 32 6.27 16.91 12.25
C ALA A 32 4.98 17.66 12.63
N SER A 33 4.00 16.99 13.24
CA SER A 33 2.78 17.62 13.76
C SER A 33 2.88 17.99 15.23
N GLY A 34 3.80 17.36 15.98
CA GLY A 34 3.85 17.45 17.44
C GLY A 34 2.66 16.76 18.14
N ALA A 35 1.88 15.94 17.44
CA ALA A 35 0.73 15.24 18.02
C ALA A 35 1.16 14.31 19.16
N LYS A 36 0.25 14.14 20.13
CA LYS A 36 0.44 13.27 21.31
C LYS A 36 -0.74 12.32 21.43
N SER A 37 -0.51 11.18 22.08
CA SER A 37 -1.61 10.24 22.39
C SER A 37 -2.68 10.95 23.22
N THR A 38 -3.93 10.78 22.81
CA THR A 38 -5.10 11.23 23.56
C THR A 38 -5.65 10.14 24.49
N ASP A 39 -5.11 8.91 24.41
CA ASP A 39 -5.39 7.86 25.39
C ASP A 39 -4.56 8.12 26.66
N PHE A 40 -5.25 8.48 27.74
CA PHE A 40 -4.65 8.77 29.04
C PHE A 40 -4.36 7.52 29.88
N ILE A 41 -4.99 6.38 29.57
CA ILE A 41 -4.86 5.14 30.34
C ILE A 41 -3.67 4.33 29.83
N ALA A 42 -3.54 4.23 28.51
CA ALA A 42 -2.49 3.49 27.85
C ALA A 42 -1.84 4.35 26.75
N PRO A 43 -1.10 5.42 27.13
CA PRO A 43 -0.41 6.24 26.16
C PRO A 43 0.60 5.40 25.38
N GLU A 44 0.58 5.53 24.06
CA GLU A 44 1.51 4.85 23.17
C GLU A 44 2.32 5.85 22.36
N ASP A 45 3.63 5.58 22.27
CA ASP A 45 4.55 6.33 21.44
C ASP A 45 4.51 5.83 19.99
N VAL A 46 4.58 6.76 19.03
CA VAL A 46 4.47 6.43 17.61
C VAL A 46 5.63 5.56 17.12
N HIS A 47 6.84 5.72 17.65
CA HIS A 47 7.98 4.88 17.27
C HIS A 47 7.78 3.45 17.79
N GLY A 48 7.32 3.31 19.03
CA GLY A 48 6.97 2.02 19.64
C GLY A 48 5.86 1.29 18.88
N LEU A 49 4.78 1.99 18.52
CA LEU A 49 3.70 1.45 17.69
C LEU A 49 4.22 1.02 16.31
N SER A 50 4.96 1.90 15.63
CA SER A 50 5.44 1.67 14.27
C SER A 50 6.44 0.50 14.20
N ALA A 51 7.30 0.35 15.22
CA ALA A 51 8.26 -0.75 15.31
C ALA A 51 7.58 -2.13 15.29
N LYS A 52 6.38 -2.27 15.87
CA LYS A 52 5.60 -3.52 15.84
C LYS A 52 5.15 -3.89 14.43
N CYS A 53 5.03 -2.91 13.53
CA CYS A 53 4.52 -3.09 12.18
C CYS A 53 5.61 -3.32 11.12
N VAL A 54 6.87 -2.94 11.37
CA VAL A 54 7.97 -2.96 10.38
C VAL A 54 8.10 -4.33 9.70
N LYS A 55 8.23 -5.40 10.47
CA LYS A 55 8.42 -6.75 9.92
C LYS A 55 7.24 -7.23 9.06
N ALA A 56 6.01 -6.84 9.42
CA ALA A 56 4.83 -7.19 8.65
C ALA A 56 4.75 -6.36 7.35
N SER A 57 5.04 -5.06 7.43
CA SER A 57 5.12 -4.15 6.30
C SER A 57 6.15 -4.61 5.26
N GLU A 58 7.34 -5.01 5.69
CA GLU A 58 8.41 -5.50 4.80
C GLU A 58 7.99 -6.79 4.07
N LYS A 59 7.37 -7.73 4.77
CA LYS A 59 6.86 -8.96 4.15
C LYS A 59 5.74 -8.67 3.16
N TRP A 60 4.84 -7.75 3.50
CA TRP A 60 3.77 -7.34 2.60
C TRP A 60 4.31 -6.64 1.35
N ALA A 61 5.32 -5.78 1.49
CA ALA A 61 5.94 -5.09 0.37
C ALA A 61 6.36 -6.05 -0.75
N VAL A 62 6.99 -7.19 -0.42
CA VAL A 62 7.38 -8.19 -1.41
C VAL A 62 6.20 -8.70 -2.24
N THR A 63 5.08 -9.01 -1.58
CA THR A 63 3.88 -9.52 -2.28
C THR A 63 3.18 -8.40 -3.05
N ALA A 64 3.05 -7.21 -2.43
CA ALA A 64 2.42 -6.06 -3.05
C ALA A 64 3.17 -5.61 -4.30
N ASP A 65 4.50 -5.62 -4.29
CA ASP A 65 5.32 -5.21 -5.43
C ASP A 65 5.18 -6.20 -6.59
N LYS A 66 5.17 -7.52 -6.32
CA LYS A 66 4.86 -8.55 -7.33
C LYS A 66 3.50 -8.35 -8.00
N ILE A 67 2.45 -8.21 -7.20
CA ILE A 67 1.08 -8.00 -7.73
C ILE A 67 1.01 -6.68 -8.53
N TRP A 68 1.70 -5.65 -8.08
CA TRP A 68 1.74 -4.35 -8.74
C TRP A 68 2.43 -4.42 -10.10
N GLU A 69 3.56 -5.10 -10.17
CA GLU A 69 4.31 -5.36 -11.40
C GLU A 69 3.51 -6.22 -12.39
N GLU A 70 2.86 -7.29 -11.93
CA GLU A 70 1.99 -8.14 -12.76
C GLU A 70 0.87 -7.33 -13.41
N LYS A 71 0.23 -6.43 -12.65
CA LYS A 71 -0.86 -5.58 -13.17
C LYS A 71 -0.37 -4.48 -14.10
N ARG A 72 0.84 -3.95 -13.89
CA ARG A 72 1.43 -2.91 -14.76
C ARG A 72 2.09 -3.48 -16.02
N GLY A 73 2.61 -4.71 -15.95
CA GLY A 73 3.15 -5.44 -17.10
C GLY A 73 2.08 -6.01 -18.03
N CYS A 74 0.82 -6.06 -17.59
CA CYS A 74 -0.32 -6.54 -18.36
C CYS A 74 -1.05 -5.41 -19.11
N SER A 75 -0.29 -4.58 -19.84
CA SER A 75 -0.89 -3.77 -20.92
C SER A 75 -1.09 -4.60 -22.21
N GLU A 76 -0.42 -5.76 -22.33
CA GLU A 76 -0.37 -6.53 -23.59
C GLU A 76 -0.94 -7.97 -23.52
N CYS A 77 -1.50 -8.42 -22.40
CA CYS A 77 -2.02 -9.80 -22.29
C CYS A 77 -3.56 -9.94 -22.34
N ASN A 78 -4.29 -8.89 -22.75
CA ASN A 78 -5.76 -8.95 -22.86
C ASN A 78 -6.29 -9.09 -24.31
N ASP A 79 -5.40 -9.27 -25.31
CA ASP A 79 -5.79 -9.35 -26.72
C ASP A 79 -5.88 -10.79 -27.27
N SER A 80 -5.13 -11.74 -26.71
CA SER A 80 -5.06 -13.12 -27.23
C SER A 80 -6.22 -14.01 -26.76
N THR A 81 -6.66 -13.90 -25.51
CA THR A 81 -7.79 -14.70 -24.99
C THR A 81 -9.14 -14.23 -25.53
N ARG A 82 -9.31 -12.92 -25.75
CA ARG A 82 -10.56 -12.34 -26.25
C ARG A 82 -10.77 -12.56 -27.76
N LYS A 83 -9.70 -12.82 -28.52
CA LYS A 83 -9.76 -13.16 -29.96
C LYS A 83 -10.18 -14.61 -30.21
N GLU A 84 -9.73 -15.56 -29.38
CA GLU A 84 -10.13 -16.98 -29.50
C GLU A 84 -11.61 -17.21 -29.16
N GLU A 85 -12.17 -16.48 -28.19
CA GLU A 85 -13.59 -16.61 -27.85
C GLU A 85 -14.51 -16.00 -28.92
N LYS A 86 -14.12 -14.87 -29.52
CA LYS A 86 -14.89 -14.24 -30.60
C LYS A 86 -14.87 -15.03 -31.90
N SER A 87 -13.78 -15.73 -32.23
CA SER A 87 -13.73 -16.58 -33.44
C SER A 87 -14.60 -17.83 -33.30
N LYS A 88 -14.67 -18.42 -32.10
CA LYS A 88 -15.55 -19.56 -31.81
C LYS A 88 -17.03 -19.20 -31.81
N LEU A 89 -17.38 -17.98 -31.37
CA LEU A 89 -18.78 -17.51 -31.39
C LEU A 89 -19.26 -17.09 -32.79
N ALA A 90 -18.36 -16.67 -33.69
CA ALA A 90 -18.69 -16.30 -35.07
C ALA A 90 -18.73 -17.50 -36.03
N ALA A 91 -18.28 -18.68 -35.59
CA ALA A 91 -18.22 -19.91 -36.38
C ALA A 91 -19.32 -20.93 -36.03
N GLY A 92 -20.25 -20.57 -35.14
CA GLY A 92 -21.45 -21.34 -34.81
C GLY A 92 -22.71 -20.56 -35.16
#